data_AF-A0A4R5MBP4-F1
#
_entry.id   AF-A0A4R5MBP4-F1
#
_cell.length_a   1.000
_cell.length_b   1.000
_cell.length_c   1.000
_cell.angle_alpha   90.00
_cell.angle_beta   90.00
_cell.angle_gamma   90.00
#
_symmetry.space_group_name_H-M   'P 1'
#
loop_
_entity.id
_entity.type
_entity.pdbx_description
1 polymer ?
#
loop_
_entity_poly.entity_id
_entity_poly.type
_entity_poly.pdbx_seq_one_letter_code
_entity_poly.pdbx_strand_id
1 'polypeptide(L)' 'MLRWLIAILILANLLAFGAIRGLFGPAPLTTTNGHKQLNRQIHPEGLTVRPIKASESVDVPVVGGPVADPAIQASTLAQ' A
#
# COMPACT_ATOMS: atom_id res chain seq x y z
N MET A 1 -47.88 11.78 19.52
CA MET A 1 -46.42 11.59 19.68
C MET A 1 -45.68 11.26 18.37
N LEU A 2 -46.36 10.67 17.37
CA LEU A 2 -45.74 10.32 16.08
C LEU A 2 -45.20 11.51 15.27
N ARG A 3 -45.88 12.67 15.33
CA ARG A 3 -45.48 13.87 14.57
C ARG A 3 -44.07 14.38 14.93
N TRP A 4 -43.70 14.28 16.20
CA TRP A 4 -42.35 14.62 16.66
C TRP A 4 -41.30 13.59 16.23
N LEU A 5 -41.66 12.30 16.27
CA LEU A 5 -40.79 11.23 15.78
C LEU A 5 -40.46 11.39 14.28
N ILE A 6 -41.47 11.72 13.48
CA ILE A 6 -41.32 11.98 12.05
C ILE A 6 -40.39 13.18 11.82
N ALA A 7 -40.57 14.28 12.57
CA ALA A 7 -39.74 15.46 12.44
C ALA A 7 -38.25 15.18 12.74
N ILE A 8 -37.98 14.42 13.80
CA ILE A 8 -36.61 14.00 14.15
C ILE A 8 -36.02 13.11 13.06
N LEU A 9 -36.81 12.17 12.53
CA LEU A 9 -36.36 11.26 11.47
C LEU A 9 -36.00 12.03 10.19
N ILE A 10 -36.81 13.02 9.81
CA ILE A 10 -36.53 13.89 8.66
C ILE A 10 -35.23 14.66 8.89
N LEU A 11 -35.05 15.26 10.08
CA LEU A 11 -33.86 16.03 10.40
C LEU A 11 -32.58 15.17 10.35
N ALA A 12 -32.62 13.96 10.92
CA ALA A 12 -31.51 13.02 10.91
C ALA A 12 -31.12 12.59 9.48
N ASN A 13 -32.11 12.36 8.61
CA ASN A 13 -31.86 12.02 7.21
C ASN A 13 -31.24 13.18 6.42
N LEU A 14 -31.67 14.42 6.66
CA LEU A 14 -31.07 15.60 6.03
C LEU A 14 -29.60 15.77 6.45
N LEU A 15 -29.30 15.55 7.73
CA LEU A 15 -27.92 15.55 8.24
C LEU A 15 -27.07 14.44 7.59
N ALA A 16 -27.59 13.22 7.50
CA ALA A 16 -26.90 12.11 6.85
C ALA A 16 -26.63 12.40 5.36
N PHE A 17 -27.61 12.98 4.66
CA PHE A 17 -27.44 13.37 3.26
C PHE A 17 -26.37 14.45 3.10
N GLY A 18 -26.36 15.46 3.96
CA GLY A 18 -25.32 16.48 3.99
C GLY A 18 -23.92 15.89 4.23
N ALA A 19 -23.82 14.92 5.16
CA ALA A 19 -22.57 14.23 5.45
C ALA A 19 -22.01 13.49 4.22
N ILE A 20 -22.85 12.74 3.51
CA ILE A 20 -22.47 12.01 2.28
C ILE A 20 -22.08 12.98 1.15
N ARG A 21 -22.76 14.13 1.06
CA ARG A 21 -22.47 15.17 0.06
C ARG A 21 -21.20 15.99 0.36
N GLY A 22 -20.50 15.71 1.46
CA GLY A 22 -19.25 16.37 1.80
C GLY A 22 -19.43 17.70 2.54
N LEU A 23 -20.52 17.88 3.28
CA LEU A 23 -20.69 19.03 4.18
C LEU A 23 -19.55 19.13 5.21
N PHE A 24 -18.91 18.01 5.54
CA PHE A 24 -17.75 17.92 6.44
C PHE A 24 -16.40 18.01 5.70
N GLY A 25 -16.40 18.39 4.42
CA GLY A 25 -15.20 18.44 3.59
C GLY A 25 -15.06 17.23 2.66
N PRO A 26 -14.00 17.20 1.83
CA PRO A 26 -13.74 16.10 0.92
C PRO A 26 -13.59 14.80 1.71
N ALA A 27 -14.25 13.74 1.24
CA ALA A 27 -14.06 12.41 1.82
C ALA A 27 -12.54 12.12 1.87
N PRO A 28 -12.01 11.58 2.98
CA PRO A 28 -10.62 11.20 3.04
C PRO A 28 -10.39 10.21 1.90
N LEU A 29 -9.68 10.68 0.87
CA LEU A 29 -9.34 9.88 -0.29
C LEU A 29 -8.63 8.64 0.25
N THR A 30 -9.31 7.48 0.28
CA THR A 30 -8.63 6.20 0.28
C THR A 30 -7.84 6.21 -0.99
N THR A 31 -6.57 6.56 -0.84
CA THR A 31 -5.64 6.86 -1.91
C THR A 31 -5.88 5.91 -3.10
N THR A 32 -6.51 6.43 -4.16
CA THR A 32 -6.55 5.81 -5.50
C THR A 32 -5.14 5.68 -6.08
N ASN A 33 -4.12 6.16 -5.35
CA ASN A 33 -2.71 6.13 -5.69
C ASN A 33 -1.95 5.00 -5.00
N GLY A 34 -2.62 3.93 -4.53
CA GLY A 34 -1.95 2.75 -3.96
C GLY A 34 -0.86 2.16 -4.88
N HIS A 35 -0.98 2.36 -6.20
CA HIS A 35 0.03 1.94 -7.17
C HIS A 35 1.15 2.96 -7.42
N LYS A 36 0.93 4.26 -7.16
CA LYS A 36 1.95 5.31 -7.37
C LYS A 36 2.92 5.43 -6.19
N GLN A 37 2.58 4.85 -5.04
CA GLN A 37 3.47 4.81 -3.88
C GLN A 37 4.52 3.69 -4.00
N LEU A 38 4.18 2.55 -4.62
CA LEU A 38 5.15 1.49 -4.91
C LEU A 38 6.21 1.94 -5.92
N ASN A 39 5.82 2.69 -6.96
CA ASN A 39 6.73 3.13 -8.01
C ASN A 39 7.77 4.16 -7.50
N ARG A 40 7.46 4.93 -6.45
CA ARG A 40 8.38 5.92 -5.86
C ARG A 40 9.35 5.38 -4.81
N GLN A 41 9.26 4.11 -4.43
CA GLN A 41 10.23 3.51 -3.50
C GLN A 41 11.49 3.05 -4.20
N ILE A 42 11.42 2.84 -5.52
CA ILE A 42 12.57 2.48 -6.34
C ILE A 42 12.95 3.76 -7.08
N HIS A 43 14.13 4.28 -6.77
CA HIS A 43 14.76 5.38 -7.49
C HIS A 43 15.70 4.78 -8.55
N PRO A 44 15.21 4.39 -9.74
CA PRO A 44 16.05 3.80 -10.77
C PRO A 44 17.21 4.74 -11.17
N GLU A 45 17.04 6.04 -11.04
CA GLU A 45 18.06 7.07 -11.26
C GLU A 45 19.23 7.02 -10.26
N GLY A 46 19.04 6.41 -9.09
CA GLY A 46 20.08 6.21 -8.08
C GLY A 46 20.74 4.83 -8.13
N LEU A 47 20.25 3.93 -8.98
CA LEU A 47 20.81 2.59 -9.12
C LEU A 47 22.07 2.64 -10.00
N THR A 48 23.23 2.51 -9.36
CA THR A 48 24.50 2.35 -10.05
C THR A 48 24.73 0.88 -10.38
N VAL A 49 24.69 0.55 -11.67
CA VAL A 49 24.99 -0.81 -12.15
C VAL A 49 26.50 -0.95 -12.31
N ARG A 50 27.13 -1.82 -11.52
CA ARG A 50 28.54 -2.21 -11.68
C ARG A 50 28.59 -3.66 -12.17
N PRO A 51 29.32 -3.98 -13.26
CA PRO A 51 29.55 -5.36 -13.63
C PRO A 51 30.35 -6.04 -12.52
N ILE A 52 29.79 -7.10 -11.94
CA ILE A 52 30.49 -7.98 -11.00
C ILE A 52 31.24 -9.05 -11.79
N LYS A 53 32.44 -9.41 -11.35
CA LYS A 53 33.14 -10.57 -11.90
C LYS A 53 32.42 -11.84 -11.45
N ALA A 54 32.50 -12.92 -12.22
CA ALA A 54 31.89 -14.20 -11.84
C ALA A 54 32.38 -14.68 -10.45
N SER A 55 33.62 -14.35 -10.08
CA SER A 55 34.19 -14.64 -8.76
C SER A 55 33.57 -13.85 -7.59
N GLU A 56 32.80 -12.79 -7.88
CA GLU A 56 32.14 -11.92 -6.89
C GLU A 56 30.61 -12.16 -6.84
N SER A 57 30.08 -13.04 -7.69
CA SER A 57 28.66 -13.40 -7.69
C SER A 57 28.37 -14.45 -6.62
N VAL A 58 27.40 -14.16 -5.76
CA VAL A 58 26.91 -15.11 -4.74
C VAL A 58 26.13 -16.27 -5.39
N ASP A 59 25.47 -16.00 -6.50
CA ASP A 59 24.74 -16.99 -7.31
C ASP A 59 25.41 -17.13 -8.68
N VAL A 60 26.46 -17.93 -8.80
CA VAL A 60 26.93 -18.40 -10.11
C VAL A 60 26.11 -19.63 -10.48
N PRO A 61 25.16 -19.55 -11.43
CA PRO A 61 24.38 -20.71 -11.81
C PRO A 61 25.28 -21.72 -12.51
N VAL A 62 25.42 -22.91 -11.93
CA VAL A 62 26.05 -24.07 -12.58
C VAL A 62 25.00 -24.73 -13.48
N VAL A 63 25.23 -24.72 -14.79
CA VAL A 63 24.31 -25.36 -15.76
C VAL A 63 24.22 -26.86 -15.47
N GLY A 64 23.01 -27.33 -15.14
CA GLY A 64 22.73 -28.74 -14.80
C GLY A 64 22.93 -29.11 -13.32
N GLY A 65 23.28 -28.16 -12.46
CA GLY A 65 23.34 -28.36 -11.02
C GLY A 65 22.00 -28.13 -10.32
N PRO A 66 21.82 -28.64 -9.09
CA PRO A 66 20.67 -28.28 -8.25
C PRO A 66 20.69 -26.78 -7.93
N VAL A 67 19.51 -26.15 -7.88
CA VAL A 67 19.35 -24.75 -7.49
C VAL A 67 19.85 -24.58 -6.06
N ALA A 68 20.76 -23.63 -5.82
CA ALA A 68 21.23 -23.30 -4.48
C ALA A 68 20.08 -22.71 -3.66
N ASP A 69 19.89 -23.20 -2.43
CA ASP A 69 18.91 -22.63 -1.51
C ASP A 69 19.33 -21.21 -1.14
N PRO A 70 18.45 -20.20 -1.30
CA PRO A 70 18.76 -18.84 -0.95
C PRO A 70 19.02 -18.74 0.56
N ALA A 71 20.07 -18.01 0.94
CA ALA A 71 20.34 -17.70 2.34
C ALA A 71 19.29 -16.70 2.86
N ILE A 72 18.14 -17.21 3.31
CA ILE A 72 17.06 -16.41 3.89
C ILE A 72 17.52 -15.95 5.28
N GLN A 73 18.05 -14.72 5.38
CA GLN A 73 18.26 -14.07 6.66
C GLN A 73 16.95 -13.47 7.16
N ALA A 74 16.10 -14.32 7.73
CA ALA A 74 14.90 -13.86 8.42
C ALA A 74 15.30 -13.20 9.76
N SER A 75 15.11 -11.89 9.88
CA SER A 75 15.19 -11.21 11.18
C SER A 75 13.93 -11.52 11.97
N THR A 76 14.07 -11.96 13.22
CA THR A 76 12.92 -12.14 14.11
C THR A 76 12.29 -10.79 14.42
N LEU A 77 10.96 -10.70 14.27
CA LEU A 77 10.21 -9.53 14.66
C LEU A 77 10.04 -9.57 16.18
N ALA A 78 10.63 -8.62 16.90
CA ALA A 78 10.41 -8.50 18.34
C ALA A 78 8.94 -8.14 18.57
N GLN A 79 8.26 -9.01 19.33
CA GLN A 79 6.84 -8.89 19.67
C GLN A 79 6.65 -8.05 20.94
#